data_AF-A0A9E4H7X0-F1
#
_entry.id   AF-A0A9E4H7X0-F1
#
_cell.length_a   1.000
_cell.length_b   1.000
_cell.length_c   1.000
_cell.angle_alpha   90.00
_cell.angle_beta   90.00
_cell.angle_gamma   90.00
#
_symmetry.space_group_name_H-M   'P 1'
#
loop_
_entity.id
_entity.type
_entity.pdbx_description
1 polymer ?
#
loop_
_entity_poly.entity_id
_entity_poly.type
_entity_poly.pdbx_seq_one_letter_code
_entity_poly.pdbx_strand_id
1 'polypeptide(L)'
;MFGRSGKSVEFLADWQIGDALLRIVTQARRQLVLVSPYNKHWGHLKREVVSAYSRGVAVSIYYRADEPSPVAEYDGLTGVPIPMLHAKIYANEQAALVTSMNLVETSANHSREIGFLVRDARLRQEISDYISSLSENAATGASPRMAGTNRNGSARLHHVETASDIIDIVNETGFCIECRDPLTFDPGKPLCPPCYSRYGRNSVHQHCHNCGSNYSALLNQPLCPNCATTHSPRV
;
A
#
# COMPACT_ATOMS: atom_id res chain seq x y z
N MET A 1 10.01 -28.85 18.48
CA MET A 1 10.28 -28.47 17.08
C MET A 1 8.96 -28.14 16.42
N PHE A 2 8.64 -26.86 16.21
CA PHE A 2 7.48 -26.44 15.40
C PHE A 2 8.01 -25.65 14.21
N GLY A 3 8.27 -26.34 13.11
CA GLY A 3 8.53 -25.70 11.82
C GLY A 3 7.22 -25.14 11.28
N ARG A 4 6.96 -23.85 11.52
CA ARG A 4 5.98 -23.12 10.72
C ARG A 4 6.59 -22.97 9.32
N SER A 5 6.03 -23.69 8.36
CA SER A 5 6.15 -23.35 6.93
C SER A 5 5.85 -21.85 6.81
N GLY A 6 6.89 -21.06 6.55
CA GLY A 6 6.83 -19.61 6.61
C GLY A 6 6.02 -19.10 5.43
N LYS A 7 4.72 -18.85 5.63
CA LYS A 7 3.89 -18.21 4.60
C LYS A 7 4.56 -16.91 4.14
N SER A 8 4.55 -16.67 2.84
CA SER A 8 5.14 -15.48 2.22
C SER A 8 4.39 -14.20 2.61
N VAL A 9 3.08 -14.31 2.90
CA VAL A 9 2.22 -13.28 3.48
C VAL A 9 1.37 -13.91 4.60
N GLU A 10 1.26 -13.24 5.75
CA GLU A 10 0.54 -13.70 6.93
C GLU A 10 -0.42 -12.61 7.43
N PHE A 11 -1.72 -12.91 7.49
CA PHE A 11 -2.71 -12.03 8.14
C PHE A 11 -2.52 -12.05 9.66
N LEU A 12 -2.58 -10.88 10.28
CA LEU A 12 -2.45 -10.66 11.71
C LEU A 12 -3.62 -9.80 12.20
N ALA A 13 -4.12 -10.09 13.38
CA ALA A 13 -5.16 -9.32 14.05
C ALA A 13 -4.76 -8.93 15.48
N ASP A 14 -5.20 -7.75 15.90
CA ASP A 14 -5.11 -7.22 17.26
C ASP A 14 -3.67 -7.33 17.82
N TRP A 15 -3.48 -8.03 18.94
CA TRP A 15 -2.20 -8.18 19.64
C TRP A 15 -1.08 -8.76 18.76
N GLN A 16 -1.41 -9.56 17.73
CA GLN A 16 -0.43 -10.17 16.84
C GLN A 16 0.38 -9.12 16.05
N ILE A 17 -0.20 -7.93 15.85
CA ILE A 17 0.43 -6.81 15.14
C ILE A 17 1.50 -6.18 16.02
N GLY A 18 1.24 -5.96 17.30
CA GLY A 18 2.23 -5.48 18.27
C GLY A 18 3.43 -6.43 18.36
N ASP A 19 3.17 -7.73 18.43
CA ASP A 19 4.22 -8.76 18.41
C ASP A 19 5.04 -8.75 17.11
N ALA A 20 4.38 -8.60 15.96
CA ALA A 20 5.05 -8.53 14.67
C ALA A 20 5.89 -7.25 14.52
N LEU A 21 5.38 -6.10 14.97
CA LEU A 21 6.12 -4.86 15.05
C LEU A 21 7.39 -5.03 15.90
N LEU A 22 7.27 -5.58 17.12
CA LEU A 22 8.43 -5.81 17.98
C LEU A 22 9.45 -6.75 17.34
N ARG A 23 9.01 -7.80 16.64
CA ARG A 23 9.93 -8.66 15.87
C ARG A 23 10.63 -7.89 14.76
N ILE A 24 9.93 -7.05 14.00
CA ILE A 24 10.55 -6.23 12.94
C ILE A 24 11.64 -5.33 13.52
N VAL A 25 11.37 -4.64 14.63
CA VAL A 25 12.33 -3.74 15.28
C VAL A 25 13.52 -4.51 15.86
N THR A 26 13.27 -5.58 16.62
CA THR A 26 14.33 -6.35 17.30
C THR A 26 15.20 -7.16 16.33
N GLN A 27 14.64 -7.61 15.21
CA GLN A 27 15.36 -8.40 14.20
C GLN A 27 16.06 -7.54 13.14
N ALA A 28 15.85 -6.22 13.12
CA ALA A 28 16.51 -5.34 12.17
C ALA A 28 18.04 -5.39 12.32
N ARG A 29 18.74 -5.65 11.21
CA ARG A 29 20.21 -5.72 11.15
C ARG A 29 20.82 -4.66 10.28
N ARG A 30 20.16 -4.27 9.19
CA ARG A 30 20.70 -3.33 8.21
C ARG A 30 19.86 -2.06 8.13
N GLN A 31 18.54 -2.21 8.15
CA GLN A 31 17.61 -1.10 8.08
C GLN A 31 16.38 -1.34 8.95
N LEU A 32 15.83 -0.26 9.48
CA LEU A 32 14.53 -0.22 10.13
C LEU A 32 13.77 0.98 9.59
N VAL A 33 12.60 0.76 9.02
CA VAL A 33 11.73 1.81 8.51
C VAL A 33 10.42 1.80 9.27
N LEU A 34 10.04 2.95 9.81
CA LEU A 34 8.78 3.17 10.50
C LEU A 34 8.00 4.27 9.79
N VAL A 35 6.89 3.92 9.15
CA VAL A 35 5.95 4.85 8.52
C VAL A 35 4.66 4.82 9.31
N SER A 36 4.25 5.96 9.86
CA SER A 36 2.96 6.11 10.54
C SER A 36 2.60 7.59 10.62
N PRO A 37 1.33 8.00 10.52
CA PRO A 37 0.94 9.39 10.73
C PRO A 37 1.26 9.83 12.17
N TYR A 38 0.91 8.98 13.13
CA TYR A 38 1.07 9.22 14.56
C TYR A 38 2.16 8.31 15.12
N ASN A 39 3.15 8.92 15.77
CA ASN A 39 4.33 8.24 16.31
C ASN A 39 4.56 8.69 17.75
N LYS A 40 3.87 8.05 18.70
CA LYS A 40 4.08 8.21 20.14
C LYS A 40 4.57 6.87 20.69
N HIS A 41 5.84 6.60 20.47
CA HIS A 41 6.44 5.32 20.85
C HIS A 41 6.46 5.18 22.37
N TRP A 42 6.06 4.02 22.88
CA TRP A 42 5.95 3.77 24.32
C TRP A 42 7.05 2.83 24.82
N GLY A 43 7.24 2.82 26.14
CA GLY A 43 8.22 2.03 26.91
C GLY A 43 9.11 1.09 26.11
N HIS A 44 8.60 -0.12 25.84
CA HIS A 44 9.38 -1.16 25.15
C HIS A 44 9.73 -0.81 23.71
N LEU A 45 8.77 -0.34 22.90
CA LEU A 45 9.01 0.01 21.50
C LEU A 45 10.12 1.06 21.35
N LYS A 46 10.06 2.12 22.15
CA LYS A 46 11.07 3.19 22.16
C LYS A 46 12.46 2.63 22.45
N ARG A 47 12.58 1.78 23.48
CA ARG A 47 13.85 1.12 23.84
C ARG A 47 14.40 0.28 22.68
N GLU A 48 13.57 -0.50 22.00
CA GLU A 48 14.04 -1.36 20.91
C GLU A 48 14.45 -0.56 19.66
N VAL A 49 13.82 0.58 19.40
CA VAL A 49 14.25 1.50 18.33
C VAL A 49 15.62 2.11 18.66
N VAL A 50 15.83 2.59 19.89
CA VAL A 50 17.14 3.09 20.36
C VAL A 50 18.20 1.99 20.29
N SER A 51 17.85 0.77 20.71
CA SER A 51 18.74 -0.39 20.63
C SER A 51 19.13 -0.71 19.18
N ALA A 52 18.18 -0.67 18.23
CA ALA A 52 18.48 -0.86 16.82
C ALA A 52 19.45 0.20 16.29
N TYR A 53 19.16 1.48 16.56
CA TYR A 53 20.03 2.59 16.17
C TYR A 53 21.45 2.45 16.76
N SER A 54 21.55 2.09 18.04
CA SER A 54 22.83 1.89 18.74
C SER A 54 23.66 0.73 18.18
N ARG A 55 23.02 -0.24 17.51
CA ARG A 55 23.70 -1.33 16.78
C ARG A 55 24.18 -0.92 15.39
N GLY A 56 23.99 0.34 14.98
CA GLY A 56 24.34 0.84 13.65
C GLY A 56 23.32 0.50 12.57
N VAL A 57 22.09 0.13 12.94
CA VAL A 57 20.99 -0.06 11.96
C VAL A 57 20.60 1.30 11.40
N ALA A 58 20.43 1.40 10.08
CA ALA A 58 19.89 2.60 9.45
C ALA A 58 18.39 2.72 9.78
N VAL A 59 18.03 3.62 10.69
CA VAL A 59 16.64 3.83 11.13
C VAL A 59 16.05 5.06 10.43
N SER A 60 14.94 4.87 9.70
CA SER A 60 14.19 5.93 9.03
C SER A 60 12.77 6.01 9.60
N ILE A 61 12.36 7.18 10.08
CA ILE A 61 11.03 7.41 10.65
C ILE A 61 10.28 8.44 9.80
N TYR A 62 9.17 8.03 9.20
CA TYR A 62 8.30 8.85 8.39
C TYR A 62 7.03 9.17 9.17
N TYR A 63 6.73 10.46 9.31
CA TYR A 63 5.60 10.96 10.11
C TYR A 63 4.78 11.99 9.33
N ARG A 64 3.54 12.25 9.77
CA ARG A 64 2.70 13.24 9.09
C ARG A 64 3.24 14.65 9.35
N ALA A 65 3.37 15.47 8.31
CA ALA A 65 4.07 16.76 8.40
C ALA A 65 3.44 17.79 9.37
N ASP A 66 2.15 17.66 9.66
CA ASP A 66 1.42 18.50 10.63
C ASP A 66 1.44 17.92 12.07
N GLU A 67 2.12 16.79 12.29
CA GLU A 67 2.33 16.20 13.61
C GLU A 67 3.70 16.56 14.19
N PRO A 68 3.82 16.61 15.54
CA PRO A 68 5.11 16.78 16.19
C PRO A 68 6.12 15.71 15.74
N SER A 69 7.36 16.14 15.52
CA SER A 69 8.43 15.22 15.13
C SER A 69 8.65 14.17 16.23
N PRO A 70 8.54 12.86 15.93
CA PRO A 70 8.74 11.81 16.92
C PRO A 70 10.20 11.62 17.29
N VAL A 71 11.12 12.15 16.48
CA VAL A 71 12.57 11.99 16.70
C VAL A 71 13.15 12.96 17.72
N ALA A 72 12.36 13.95 18.19
CA ALA A 72 12.80 14.85 19.27
C ALA A 72 13.18 14.08 20.56
N GLU A 73 12.67 12.86 20.72
CA GLU A 73 12.95 11.97 21.84
C GLU A 73 14.13 11.02 21.61
N TYR A 74 14.82 11.14 20.47
CA TYR A 74 15.88 10.23 20.03
C TYR A 74 17.13 11.03 19.62
N ASP A 75 18.18 10.95 20.43
CA ASP A 75 19.45 11.59 20.10
C ASP A 75 20.05 11.00 18.81
N GLY A 76 20.30 11.86 17.82
CA GLY A 76 20.96 11.51 16.55
C GLY A 76 20.04 10.92 15.48
N LEU A 77 18.77 10.65 15.77
CA LEU A 77 17.80 10.21 14.76
C LEU A 77 17.14 11.40 14.08
N THR A 78 16.95 11.29 12.77
CA THR A 78 16.20 12.27 11.96
C THR A 78 14.91 11.65 11.45
N GLY A 79 13.83 12.44 11.46
CA GLY A 79 12.54 12.05 10.92
C GLY A 79 12.27 12.73 9.58
N VAL A 80 11.43 12.10 8.76
CA VAL A 80 10.98 12.63 7.46
C VAL A 80 9.51 13.03 7.56
N PRO A 81 9.17 14.34 7.53
CA PRO A 81 7.78 14.80 7.52
C PRO A 81 7.16 14.60 6.13
N ILE A 82 6.00 13.95 6.07
CA ILE A 82 5.26 13.64 4.85
C ILE A 82 3.87 14.30 4.91
N PRO A 83 3.53 15.23 3.99
CA PRO A 83 2.19 15.80 3.90
C PRO A 83 1.14 14.71 3.63
N MET A 84 -0.02 14.81 4.29
CA MET A 84 -1.16 13.91 4.07
C MET A 84 -0.85 12.41 4.27
N LEU A 85 0.18 12.07 5.07
CA LEU A 85 0.50 10.69 5.38
C LEU A 85 -0.64 10.00 6.14
N HIS A 86 -1.10 8.86 5.64
CA HIS A 86 -2.05 7.99 6.33
C HIS A 86 -1.62 6.50 6.39
N ALA A 87 -0.62 6.11 5.60
CA ALA A 87 -0.09 4.75 5.59
C ALA A 87 0.57 4.38 6.92
N LYS A 88 0.41 3.13 7.37
CA LYS A 88 1.22 2.56 8.44
C LYS A 88 1.96 1.34 7.94
N ILE A 89 3.28 1.44 7.90
CA ILE A 89 4.17 0.42 7.36
C ILE A 89 5.40 0.35 8.27
N TYR A 90 5.72 -0.85 8.75
CA TYR A 90 6.91 -1.09 9.56
C TYR A 90 7.74 -2.14 8.85
N ALA A 91 9.01 -1.89 8.57
CA ALA A 91 9.81 -2.79 7.75
C ALA A 91 11.26 -2.87 8.22
N ASN A 92 11.88 -4.02 7.99
CA ASN A 92 13.32 -4.22 8.03
C ASN A 92 13.77 -4.93 6.75
N GLU A 93 15.02 -5.40 6.68
CA GLU A 93 15.52 -6.07 5.48
C GLU A 93 14.87 -7.43 5.17
N GLN A 94 14.16 -8.03 6.12
CA GLN A 94 13.59 -9.39 6.02
C GLN A 94 12.06 -9.41 5.90
N ALA A 95 11.37 -8.39 6.45
CA ALA A 95 9.91 -8.36 6.50
C ALA A 95 9.36 -6.93 6.48
N ALA A 96 8.12 -6.80 6.00
CA ALA A 96 7.32 -5.59 6.11
C ALA A 96 5.94 -5.91 6.72
N LEU A 97 5.46 -5.06 7.61
CA LEU A 97 4.14 -5.11 8.22
C LEU A 97 3.34 -3.92 7.71
N VAL A 98 2.30 -4.20 6.93
CA VAL A 98 1.31 -3.20 6.49
C VAL A 98 0.09 -3.35 7.38
N THR A 99 -0.34 -2.28 8.05
CA THR A 99 -1.35 -2.39 9.11
C THR A 99 -2.23 -1.15 9.24
N SER A 100 -3.38 -1.30 9.92
CA SER A 100 -4.22 -0.19 10.39
C SER A 100 -3.69 0.46 11.68
N MET A 101 -2.81 -0.23 12.43
CA MET A 101 -2.29 0.23 13.71
C MET A 101 -1.34 1.42 13.54
N ASN A 102 -1.54 2.51 14.29
CA ASN A 102 -0.53 3.58 14.41
C ASN A 102 0.50 3.22 15.50
N LEU A 103 1.64 3.90 15.51
CA LEU A 103 2.65 3.75 16.56
C LEU A 103 2.28 4.56 17.81
N VAL A 104 1.14 4.25 18.42
CA VAL A 104 0.66 4.83 19.68
C VAL A 104 0.18 3.70 20.61
N GLU A 105 0.43 3.82 21.91
CA GLU A 105 0.14 2.76 22.88
C GLU A 105 -1.33 2.34 22.94
N THR A 106 -2.25 3.30 22.78
CA THR A 106 -3.69 3.03 22.73
C THR A 106 -4.10 2.21 21.51
N SER A 107 -3.42 2.38 20.37
CA SER A 107 -3.62 1.53 19.18
C SER A 107 -3.13 0.12 19.44
N ALA A 108 -1.99 -0.04 20.10
CA ALA A 108 -1.42 -1.35 20.39
C ALA A 108 -2.22 -2.16 21.43
N ASN A 109 -2.81 -1.50 22.44
CA ASN A 109 -3.40 -2.18 23.58
C ASN A 109 -4.94 -2.16 23.62
N HIS A 110 -5.58 -1.16 23.01
CA HIS A 110 -7.03 -0.91 23.19
C HIS A 110 -7.82 -0.83 21.88
N SER A 111 -7.17 -1.02 20.73
CA SER A 111 -7.82 -0.94 19.42
C SER A 111 -7.93 -2.31 18.77
N ARG A 112 -8.96 -2.48 17.94
CA ARG A 112 -9.06 -3.62 17.04
C ARG A 112 -8.32 -3.27 15.76
N GLU A 113 -7.33 -4.07 15.42
CA GLU A 113 -6.38 -3.74 14.37
C GLU A 113 -6.17 -4.95 13.46
N ILE A 114 -5.86 -4.71 12.19
CA ILE A 114 -5.50 -5.75 11.24
C ILE A 114 -4.19 -5.40 10.54
N GLY A 115 -3.50 -6.42 10.05
CA GLY A 115 -2.31 -6.21 9.25
C GLY A 115 -1.87 -7.46 8.49
N PHE A 116 -0.93 -7.25 7.59
CA PHE A 116 -0.28 -8.30 6.82
C PHE A 116 1.22 -8.23 7.04
N LEU A 117 1.79 -9.34 7.50
CA LEU A 117 3.24 -9.52 7.58
C LEU A 117 3.72 -10.16 6.28
N VAL A 118 4.52 -9.41 5.55
CA VAL A 118 5.02 -9.73 4.22
C VAL A 118 6.49 -10.11 4.31
N ARG A 119 6.82 -11.34 3.89
CA ARG A 119 8.19 -11.85 3.72
C ARG A 119 8.55 -12.07 2.25
N ASP A 120 7.54 -12.15 1.38
CA ASP A 120 7.72 -12.24 -0.06
C ASP A 120 8.66 -11.14 -0.59
N ALA A 121 9.67 -11.52 -1.37
CA ALA A 121 10.70 -10.58 -1.81
C ALA A 121 10.18 -9.54 -2.81
N ARG A 122 9.25 -9.91 -3.69
CA ARG A 122 8.71 -8.99 -4.71
C ARG A 122 7.80 -7.96 -4.06
N LEU A 123 6.86 -8.40 -3.21
CA LEU A 123 5.99 -7.48 -2.48
C LEU A 123 6.77 -6.56 -1.55
N ARG A 124 7.84 -7.04 -0.90
CA ARG A 124 8.72 -6.18 -0.10
C ARG A 124 9.42 -5.13 -0.96
N GLN A 125 9.81 -5.45 -2.19
CA GLN A 125 10.38 -4.47 -3.11
C GLN A 125 9.35 -3.40 -3.47
N GLU A 126 8.12 -3.78 -3.82
CA GLU A 126 7.05 -2.82 -4.12
C GLU A 126 6.74 -1.89 -2.93
N ILE A 127 6.71 -2.44 -1.71
CA ILE A 127 6.56 -1.64 -0.48
C ILE A 127 7.74 -0.68 -0.31
N SER A 128 8.96 -1.13 -0.57
CA SER A 128 10.17 -0.30 -0.49
C SER A 128 10.15 0.83 -1.53
N ASP A 129 9.68 0.56 -2.74
CA ASP A 129 9.55 1.55 -3.81
C ASP A 129 8.50 2.62 -3.43
N TYR A 130 7.36 2.19 -2.86
CA TYR A 130 6.36 3.11 -2.33
C TYR A 130 6.95 4.02 -1.23
N ILE A 131 7.65 3.45 -0.25
CA ILE A 131 8.30 4.22 0.83
C ILE A 131 9.30 5.23 0.26
N SER A 132 10.11 4.81 -0.72
CA SER A 132 11.09 5.68 -1.37
C SER A 132 10.41 6.88 -2.06
N SER A 133 9.27 6.63 -2.72
CA SER A 133 8.48 7.68 -3.37
C SER A 133 7.90 8.70 -2.38
N LEU A 134 7.71 8.35 -1.09
CA LEU A 134 7.25 9.31 -0.08
C LEU A 134 8.26 10.45 0.10
N SER A 135 9.55 10.12 0.18
CA SER A 135 10.63 11.11 0.30
C SER A 135 10.72 12.02 -0.92
N GLU A 136 10.58 11.47 -2.12
CA GLU A 136 10.63 12.23 -3.38
C GLU A 136 9.46 13.20 -3.52
N ASN A 137 8.25 12.76 -3.16
CA ASN A 137 7.05 13.61 -3.19
C ASN A 137 7.09 14.71 -2.12
N ALA A 138 7.65 14.42 -0.95
CA ALA A 138 7.86 15.43 0.10
C ALA A 138 8.84 16.52 -0.33
N ALA A 139 9.89 16.17 -1.09
CA ALA A 139 10.84 17.14 -1.63
C ALA A 139 10.24 18.04 -2.73
N THR A 140 9.23 17.54 -3.45
CA THR A 140 8.61 18.24 -4.60
C THR A 140 7.28 18.92 -4.28
N GLY A 141 6.72 18.72 -3.08
CA GLY A 141 5.43 19.28 -2.67
C GLY A 141 4.23 18.69 -3.42
N ALA A 142 4.40 17.56 -4.11
CA ALA A 142 3.33 16.92 -4.88
C ALA A 142 2.39 16.13 -3.95
N SER A 143 1.08 16.43 -4.01
CA SER A 143 0.06 15.62 -3.31
C SER A 143 -0.11 14.25 -4.00
N PRO A 144 -0.33 13.15 -3.25
CA PRO A 144 -0.70 11.88 -3.85
C PRO A 144 -2.01 12.08 -4.61
N ARG A 145 -1.97 11.95 -5.95
CA ARG A 145 -3.17 12.02 -6.80
C ARG A 145 -4.21 11.01 -6.29
N MET A 146 -5.30 11.49 -5.69
CA MET A 146 -6.36 10.64 -5.13
C MET A 146 -7.13 9.92 -6.24
N ALA A 147 -7.16 8.58 -6.22
CA ALA A 147 -8.17 7.80 -6.91
C ALA A 147 -9.39 7.66 -5.99
N GLY A 148 -10.53 8.19 -6.44
CA GLY A 148 -11.78 8.22 -5.68
C GLY A 148 -12.43 6.84 -5.59
N THR A 149 -13.01 6.54 -4.44
CA THR A 149 -13.89 5.39 -4.25
C THR A 149 -15.34 5.88 -4.18
N ASN A 150 -16.26 5.30 -4.95
CA ASN A 150 -17.64 5.18 -4.47
C ASN A 150 -18.39 3.93 -4.93
N ARG A 151 -18.49 3.01 -3.96
CA ARG A 151 -19.61 2.15 -3.54
C ARG A 151 -20.88 2.22 -4.41
N ASN A 152 -21.19 1.10 -5.07
CA ASN A 152 -22.49 0.42 -5.03
C ASN A 152 -22.44 -0.81 -5.94
N GLY A 153 -21.92 -1.92 -5.41
CA GLY A 153 -22.04 -3.24 -6.00
C GLY A 153 -21.90 -4.22 -4.86
N SER A 154 -22.90 -5.10 -4.69
CA SER A 154 -22.79 -6.23 -3.78
C SER A 154 -21.60 -7.08 -4.26
N ALA A 155 -20.42 -6.83 -3.69
CA ALA A 155 -19.23 -7.57 -4.03
C ALA A 155 -19.47 -9.00 -3.57
N ARG A 156 -19.58 -9.94 -4.52
CA ARG A 156 -19.32 -11.33 -4.19
C ARG A 156 -17.91 -11.35 -3.59
N LEU A 157 -17.83 -11.70 -2.31
CA LEU A 157 -16.55 -11.91 -1.65
C LEU A 157 -15.84 -13.03 -2.40
N HIS A 158 -14.83 -12.68 -3.20
CA HIS A 158 -13.92 -13.68 -3.75
C HIS A 158 -13.10 -14.23 -2.57
N HIS A 159 -13.16 -15.55 -2.36
CA HIS A 159 -12.35 -16.21 -1.35
C HIS A 159 -10.91 -16.23 -1.88
N VAL A 160 -10.02 -15.50 -1.20
CA VAL A 160 -8.60 -15.42 -1.57
C VAL A 160 -7.84 -16.38 -0.67
N GLU A 161 -7.45 -17.54 -1.20
CA GLU A 161 -6.68 -18.56 -0.49
C GLU A 161 -5.19 -18.52 -0.86
N THR A 162 -4.86 -18.02 -2.05
CA THR A 162 -3.50 -18.05 -2.62
C THR A 162 -3.09 -16.73 -3.28
N ALA A 163 -1.78 -16.57 -3.50
CA ALA A 163 -1.24 -15.45 -4.27
C ALA A 163 -1.64 -15.51 -5.76
N SER A 164 -2.00 -16.69 -6.28
CA SER A 164 -2.56 -16.83 -7.63
C SER A 164 -3.92 -16.16 -7.71
N ASP A 165 -4.74 -16.30 -6.67
CA ASP A 165 -6.07 -15.69 -6.63
C ASP A 165 -5.99 -14.16 -6.63
N ILE A 166 -4.92 -13.60 -6.03
CA ILE A 166 -4.62 -12.15 -6.10
C ILE A 166 -4.21 -11.76 -7.52
N ILE A 167 -3.37 -12.56 -8.18
CA ILE A 167 -2.93 -12.32 -9.56
C ILE A 167 -4.13 -12.37 -10.51
N ASP A 168 -5.05 -13.31 -10.30
CA ASP A 168 -6.26 -13.44 -11.10
C ASP A 168 -7.20 -12.25 -10.88
N ILE A 169 -7.37 -11.77 -9.64
CA ILE A 169 -8.13 -10.54 -9.37
C ILE A 169 -7.49 -9.32 -10.05
N VAL A 170 -6.15 -9.20 -10.02
CA VAL A 170 -5.44 -8.10 -10.69
C VAL A 170 -5.60 -8.20 -12.21
N ASN A 171 -5.58 -9.41 -12.77
CA ASN A 171 -5.81 -9.66 -14.20
C ASN A 171 -7.28 -9.43 -14.61
N GLU A 172 -8.23 -9.57 -13.68
CA GLU A 172 -9.64 -9.31 -13.87
C GLU A 172 -10.04 -7.85 -13.55
N THR A 173 -9.09 -7.02 -13.11
CA THR A 173 -9.35 -5.61 -12.81
C THR A 173 -9.12 -4.75 -14.04
N GLY A 174 -10.16 -4.06 -14.47
CA GLY A 174 -10.09 -2.97 -15.45
C GLY A 174 -10.25 -1.61 -14.79
N PHE A 175 -10.24 -0.56 -15.60
CA PHE A 175 -10.39 0.82 -15.17
C PHE A 175 -11.40 1.55 -16.06
N CYS A 176 -12.24 2.40 -15.48
CA CYS A 176 -13.11 3.28 -16.24
C CYS A 176 -12.26 4.16 -17.17
N ILE A 177 -12.53 4.14 -18.46
CA ILE A 177 -11.73 4.89 -19.44
C ILE A 177 -11.84 6.41 -19.27
N GLU A 178 -12.87 6.89 -18.55
CA GLU A 178 -13.09 8.31 -18.27
C GLU A 178 -12.51 8.74 -16.92
N CYS A 179 -12.95 8.14 -15.80
CA CYS A 179 -12.57 8.58 -14.45
C CYS A 179 -11.45 7.75 -13.82
N ARG A 180 -11.00 6.67 -14.48
CA ARG A 180 -10.00 5.72 -13.99
C ARG A 180 -10.42 4.89 -12.77
N ASP A 181 -11.69 4.94 -12.36
CA ASP A 181 -12.17 4.10 -11.26
C ASP A 181 -11.99 2.61 -11.58
N PRO A 182 -11.60 1.76 -10.62
CA PRO A 182 -11.50 0.32 -10.83
C PRO A 182 -12.85 -0.29 -11.23
N LEU A 183 -12.82 -1.21 -12.18
CA LEU A 183 -13.94 -1.98 -12.71
C LEU A 183 -13.53 -3.45 -12.85
N THR A 184 -14.49 -4.33 -13.11
CA THR A 184 -14.18 -5.62 -13.73
C THR A 184 -13.68 -5.35 -15.15
N PHE A 185 -12.61 -6.03 -15.55
CA PHE A 185 -12.08 -5.97 -16.91
C PHE A 185 -13.08 -6.58 -17.89
N ASP A 186 -13.78 -5.71 -18.61
CA ASP A 186 -14.70 -6.03 -19.68
C ASP A 186 -14.57 -4.93 -20.74
N PRO A 187 -13.79 -5.14 -21.82
CA PRO A 187 -13.68 -4.18 -22.91
C PRO A 187 -15.01 -3.79 -23.56
N GLY A 188 -16.08 -4.59 -23.38
CA GLY A 188 -17.45 -4.25 -23.81
C GLY A 188 -18.17 -3.28 -22.87
N LYS A 189 -17.67 -3.08 -21.64
CA LYS A 189 -18.21 -2.16 -20.63
C LYS A 189 -17.10 -1.31 -19.98
N PRO A 190 -16.40 -0.47 -20.76
CA PRO A 190 -15.21 0.23 -20.28
C PRO A 190 -15.50 1.46 -19.40
N LEU A 191 -16.78 1.79 -19.15
CA LEU A 191 -17.20 2.91 -18.31
C LEU A 191 -17.92 2.42 -17.06
N CYS A 192 -17.68 3.10 -15.93
CA CYS A 192 -18.46 2.91 -14.72
C CYS A 192 -19.90 3.44 -14.91
N PRO A 193 -20.90 2.98 -14.14
CA PRO A 193 -22.29 3.42 -14.30
C PRO A 193 -22.49 4.95 -14.24
N PRO A 194 -21.79 5.70 -13.36
CA PRO A 194 -21.82 7.16 -13.37
C PRO A 194 -21.28 7.80 -14.65
N CYS A 195 -20.20 7.27 -15.24
CA CYS A 195 -19.65 7.80 -16.48
C CYS A 195 -20.46 7.37 -17.69
N TYR A 196 -20.97 6.14 -17.72
CA TYR A 196 -21.82 5.64 -18.79
C TYR A 196 -23.10 6.47 -18.96
N SER A 197 -23.67 6.98 -17.86
CA SER A 197 -24.84 7.86 -17.93
C SER A 197 -24.55 9.29 -18.41
N ARG A 198 -23.27 9.70 -18.42
CA ARG A 198 -22.84 11.07 -18.77
C ARG A 198 -22.27 11.20 -20.18
N TYR A 199 -21.61 10.15 -20.69
CA TYR A 199 -20.85 10.22 -21.93
C TYR A 199 -21.43 9.27 -22.99
N GLY A 200 -21.47 9.74 -24.24
CA GLY A 200 -22.03 9.02 -25.38
C GLY A 200 -20.98 8.24 -26.17
N ARG A 201 -21.42 7.53 -27.23
CA ARG A 201 -20.56 6.63 -28.03
C ARG A 201 -19.38 7.29 -28.75
N ASN A 202 -19.43 8.60 -28.96
CA ASN A 202 -18.43 9.34 -29.76
C ASN A 202 -17.51 10.22 -28.89
N SER A 203 -17.50 10.02 -27.58
CA SER A 203 -16.61 10.75 -26.67
C SER A 203 -15.21 10.15 -26.67
N VAL A 204 -14.19 11.01 -26.69
CA VAL A 204 -12.80 10.63 -26.43
C VAL A 204 -12.58 10.63 -24.92
N HIS A 205 -12.10 9.51 -24.42
CA HIS A 205 -11.82 9.25 -23.01
C HIS A 205 -10.31 9.23 -22.75
N GLN A 206 -9.88 9.36 -21.49
CA GLN A 206 -8.50 9.69 -21.14
C GLN A 206 -7.65 8.51 -20.67
N HIS A 207 -8.23 7.33 -20.47
CA HIS A 207 -7.53 6.19 -19.86
C HIS A 207 -7.71 4.86 -20.61
N CYS A 208 -6.70 4.00 -20.48
CA CYS A 208 -6.76 2.60 -20.91
C CYS A 208 -7.58 1.76 -19.93
N HIS A 209 -8.49 0.94 -20.44
CA HIS A 209 -9.33 0.07 -19.61
C HIS A 209 -8.55 -1.03 -18.90
N ASN A 210 -7.42 -1.51 -19.44
CA ASN A 210 -6.64 -2.58 -18.79
C ASN A 210 -5.65 -2.04 -17.75
N CYS A 211 -4.80 -1.09 -18.12
CA CYS A 211 -3.71 -0.63 -17.25
C CYS A 211 -3.95 0.73 -16.57
N GLY A 212 -5.06 1.40 -16.90
CA GLY A 212 -5.39 2.71 -16.34
C GLY A 212 -4.42 3.83 -16.72
N SER A 213 -3.50 3.61 -17.66
CA SER A 213 -2.58 4.65 -18.13
C SER A 213 -3.33 5.71 -18.95
N ASN A 214 -2.77 6.91 -19.06
CA ASN A 214 -3.30 7.92 -19.97
C ASN A 214 -3.28 7.40 -21.41
N TYR A 215 -4.43 7.44 -22.09
CA TYR A 215 -4.62 6.97 -23.45
C TYR A 215 -5.93 7.56 -24.00
N SER A 216 -5.90 8.09 -25.22
CA SER A 216 -7.11 8.55 -25.92
C SER A 216 -7.97 7.36 -26.33
N ALA A 217 -8.83 6.91 -25.41
CA ALA A 217 -9.69 5.75 -25.58
C ALA A 217 -11.04 6.12 -26.21
N LEU A 218 -11.61 5.17 -26.95
CA LEU A 218 -13.00 5.20 -27.40
C LEU A 218 -13.75 4.00 -26.80
N LEU A 219 -15.08 4.04 -26.74
CA LEU A 219 -15.86 2.89 -26.27
C LEU A 219 -15.56 1.60 -27.04
N ASN A 220 -15.30 1.70 -28.35
CA ASN A 220 -14.95 0.58 -29.22
C ASN A 220 -13.43 0.32 -29.31
N GLN A 221 -12.61 1.18 -28.70
CA GLN A 221 -11.16 1.01 -28.62
C GLN A 221 -10.68 1.45 -27.23
N PRO A 222 -11.01 0.69 -26.18
CA PRO A 222 -10.76 1.11 -24.80
C PRO A 222 -9.34 0.81 -24.32
N LEU A 223 -8.51 0.13 -25.13
CA LEU A 223 -7.19 -0.35 -24.75
C LEU A 223 -6.09 0.42 -25.47
N CYS A 224 -5.05 0.80 -24.73
CA CYS A 224 -3.83 1.35 -25.34
C CYS A 224 -3.11 0.28 -26.19
N PRO A 225 -2.19 0.66 -27.10
CA PRO A 225 -1.52 -0.29 -27.99
C PRO A 225 -0.85 -1.46 -27.26
N ASN A 226 -0.21 -1.20 -26.12
CA ASN A 226 0.45 -2.22 -25.31
C ASN A 226 -0.52 -3.25 -24.71
N CYS A 227 -1.75 -2.83 -24.39
CA CYS A 227 -2.78 -3.72 -23.83
C CYS A 227 -3.63 -4.37 -24.91
N ALA A 228 -3.80 -3.73 -26.07
CA ALA A 228 -4.50 -4.31 -27.20
C ALA A 228 -3.80 -5.57 -27.73
N THR A 229 -2.46 -5.59 -27.70
CA THR A 229 -1.67 -6.77 -28.11
C THR A 229 -1.80 -7.97 -27.17
N THR A 230 -2.13 -7.74 -25.89
CA THR A 230 -2.28 -8.82 -24.90
C THR A 230 -3.70 -9.37 -24.81
N HIS A 231 -4.70 -8.60 -25.25
CA HIS A 231 -6.13 -8.96 -25.15
C HIS A 231 -6.87 -9.00 -26.51
N SER A 232 -6.15 -9.05 -27.63
CA SER A 232 -6.80 -9.26 -28.94
C SER A 232 -7.47 -10.64 -28.98
N PRO A 233 -8.69 -10.77 -29.54
CA PRO A 233 -9.25 -12.08 -29.85
C PRO A 233 -8.25 -12.80 -30.76
N ARG A 234 -7.86 -14.02 -30.37
CA ARG A 234 -7.11 -14.90 -31.26
C ARG A 234 -7.98 -15.09 -32.51
N VAL A 235 -7.47 -14.65 -33.66
CA VAL A 235 -8.07 -14.90 -34.97
C VAL A 235 -8.12 -16.40 -35.23
#